data_AF-A0A8H8IR23-F1
#
_entry.id   AF-A0A8H8IR23-F1
#
_cell.length_a   1.000
_cell.length_b   1.000
_cell.length_c   1.000
_cell.angle_alpha   90.00
_cell.angle_beta   90.00
_cell.angle_gamma   90.00
#
_symmetry.space_group_name_H-M   'P 1'
#
loop_
_entity.id
_entity.type
_entity.pdbx_description
1 polymer ?
#
loop_
_entity_poly.entity_id
_entity_poly.type
_entity_poly.pdbx_seq_one_letter_code
_entity_poly.pdbx_strand_id
1 'polypeptide(L)'
;MSNLTPLNTPPATPSIQVSPTTAPVTPTTARPLSRLASTPPITADSPVTRDPQRLNTPDLTVPSSPLPPGELSPVSPGLNRPRGSGRARDLLRKHYGLGVAAATGSLKSRDPMDLDSPNFDAKAYYEHLITTATLPELLKKENELMLEIKQLDGERQSLVYNHHHELIAASDTIHAMKTRAESLDVDLDKLMSAFSEISRLSAEVAVEPHD
;
A
#
# COMPACT_ATOMS: atom_id res chain seq x y z
N MET A 1 45.94 70.11 31.03
CA MET A 1 44.90 69.39 31.80
C MET A 1 43.55 69.76 31.24
N SER A 2 42.65 68.77 31.24
CA SER A 2 41.61 68.51 30.24
C SER A 2 40.32 69.34 30.33
N ASN A 3 39.65 69.36 29.17
CA ASN A 3 38.21 69.47 28.88
C ASN A 3 37.46 70.76 29.19
N LEU A 4 36.70 71.26 28.19
CA LEU A 4 35.24 71.44 28.25
C LEU A 4 34.63 71.39 26.81
N THR A 5 33.42 70.86 26.75
CA THR A 5 32.61 70.28 25.66
C THR A 5 32.10 71.26 24.59
N PRO A 6 31.60 70.75 23.43
CA PRO A 6 30.36 71.28 22.87
C PRO A 6 29.26 70.22 22.72
N LEU A 7 28.04 70.63 23.09
CA LEU A 7 26.77 69.90 23.01
C LEU A 7 26.16 70.13 21.61
N ASN A 8 26.01 69.06 20.83
CA ASN A 8 25.46 69.08 19.47
C ASN A 8 24.01 68.57 19.45
N THR A 9 23.14 69.35 18.82
CA THR A 9 21.69 69.17 18.69
C THR A 9 21.33 68.18 17.57
N PRO A 10 20.29 67.34 17.69
CA PRO A 10 19.84 66.47 16.60
C PRO A 10 18.78 67.16 15.72
N PRO A 11 18.62 66.76 14.44
CA PRO A 11 17.37 66.94 13.72
C PRO A 11 16.60 65.63 13.52
N ALA A 12 15.28 65.76 13.58
CA ALA A 12 14.29 64.71 13.48
C ALA A 12 14.13 64.11 12.08
N THR A 13 13.78 62.83 12.07
CA THR A 13 13.43 61.93 10.97
C THR A 13 12.08 62.26 10.31
N PRO A 14 11.93 62.04 8.99
CA PRO A 14 10.61 61.81 8.38
C PRO A 14 10.30 60.31 8.26
N SER A 15 9.07 59.94 8.65
CA SER A 15 8.46 58.62 8.47
C SER A 15 8.29 58.26 6.98
N ILE A 16 8.69 57.03 6.61
CA ILE A 16 8.19 56.34 5.41
C ILE A 16 7.54 55.04 5.87
N GLN A 17 6.25 54.96 5.58
CA GLN A 17 5.33 53.85 5.83
C GLN A 17 5.49 52.82 4.71
N VAL A 18 5.83 51.58 5.06
CA VAL A 18 5.85 50.44 4.12
C VAL A 18 4.79 49.42 4.54
N SER A 19 3.84 49.18 3.65
CA SER A 19 2.84 48.11 3.73
C SER A 19 3.48 46.75 3.41
N PRO A 20 3.04 45.65 4.05
CA PRO A 20 3.45 44.30 3.65
C PRO A 20 2.60 43.79 2.47
N THR A 21 3.24 43.53 1.33
CA THR A 21 2.64 42.87 0.16
C THR A 21 2.82 41.36 0.25
N THR A 22 1.70 40.64 0.14
CA THR A 22 1.56 39.18 0.06
C THR A 22 1.67 38.70 -1.39
N ALA A 23 2.60 37.78 -1.70
CA ALA A 23 2.49 36.68 -2.67
C ALA A 23 3.81 35.84 -2.72
N PRO A 24 3.75 34.52 -3.04
CA PRO A 24 4.85 33.58 -2.83
C PRO A 24 5.82 33.50 -4.01
N VAL A 25 7.11 33.31 -3.74
CA VAL A 25 8.14 33.01 -4.75
C VAL A 25 8.88 31.72 -4.38
N THR A 26 8.87 30.76 -5.30
CA THR A 26 9.65 29.53 -5.30
C THR A 26 11.10 29.80 -5.76
N PRO A 27 12.08 29.01 -5.31
CA PRO A 27 13.30 28.81 -6.08
C PRO A 27 13.33 27.42 -6.74
N THR A 28 13.04 27.42 -8.05
CA THR A 28 13.41 26.37 -8.99
C THR A 28 14.87 26.60 -9.41
N THR A 29 15.75 25.62 -9.15
CA THR A 29 17.01 25.46 -9.90
C THR A 29 17.01 24.05 -10.47
N ALA A 30 16.48 23.94 -11.69
CA ALA A 30 16.52 22.75 -12.51
C ALA A 30 17.90 22.63 -13.18
N ARG A 31 18.53 21.46 -13.06
CA ARG A 31 19.74 21.09 -13.80
C ARG A 31 19.30 20.29 -15.05
N PRO A 32 19.82 20.60 -16.25
CA PRO A 32 19.25 20.06 -17.49
C PRO A 32 19.64 18.60 -17.74
N LEU A 33 18.64 17.76 -17.98
CA LEU A 33 18.78 16.44 -18.58
C LEU A 33 18.84 16.61 -20.10
N SER A 34 19.98 16.29 -20.69
CA SER A 34 20.13 16.10 -22.12
C SER A 34 20.84 14.78 -22.35
N ARG A 35 20.11 13.77 -22.82
CA ARG A 35 20.39 13.10 -24.10
C ARG A 35 19.47 11.89 -24.32
N LEU A 36 18.69 12.03 -25.38
CA LEU A 36 18.01 10.97 -26.12
C LEU A 36 19.07 10.13 -26.86
N ALA A 37 19.10 8.81 -26.67
CA ALA A 37 19.47 7.82 -27.71
C ALA A 37 19.50 6.38 -27.15
N SER A 38 18.59 5.56 -27.69
CA SER A 38 18.82 4.23 -28.28
C SER A 38 19.46 3.08 -27.47
N THR A 39 18.66 2.06 -27.19
CA THR A 39 19.02 0.63 -27.06
C THR A 39 19.22 -0.03 -28.46
N PRO A 40 19.70 -1.29 -28.60
CA PRO A 40 20.80 -2.06 -27.98
C PRO A 40 21.74 -2.63 -29.13
N PRO A 41 22.64 -3.66 -29.02
CA PRO A 41 22.38 -5.04 -28.54
C PRO A 41 23.55 -5.72 -27.75
N ILE A 42 23.24 -6.77 -26.99
CA ILE A 42 24.24 -7.79 -26.61
C ILE A 42 23.81 -9.12 -27.22
N THR A 43 24.67 -9.62 -28.08
CA THR A 43 24.69 -10.94 -28.68
C THR A 43 25.00 -12.00 -27.62
N ALA A 44 24.19 -13.05 -27.54
CA ALA A 44 24.63 -14.38 -27.13
C ALA A 44 23.80 -15.42 -27.88
N ASP A 45 24.52 -16.15 -28.71
CA ASP A 45 24.06 -17.22 -29.58
C ASP A 45 24.06 -18.55 -28.81
N SER A 46 22.95 -19.28 -28.79
CA SER A 46 22.92 -20.71 -29.13
C SER A 46 21.50 -21.28 -29.16
N PRO A 47 21.22 -22.28 -30.03
CA PRO A 47 19.87 -22.62 -30.47
C PRO A 47 19.39 -23.97 -29.93
N VAL A 48 18.11 -24.05 -29.55
CA VAL A 48 17.36 -25.32 -29.57
C VAL A 48 16.05 -25.11 -30.32
N THR A 49 16.00 -25.76 -31.47
CA THR A 49 14.89 -25.98 -32.39
C THR A 49 13.78 -26.79 -31.73
N ARG A 50 12.50 -26.39 -31.88
CA ARG A 50 11.40 -27.24 -32.41
C ARG A 50 10.04 -26.53 -32.46
N ASP A 51 9.60 -26.39 -33.72
CA ASP A 51 8.25 -26.37 -34.32
C ASP A 51 7.12 -25.45 -33.82
N PRO A 52 6.55 -24.62 -34.72
CA PRO A 52 5.23 -24.04 -34.56
C PRO A 52 4.21 -24.82 -35.41
N GLN A 53 3.20 -25.49 -34.83
CA GLN A 53 1.89 -25.65 -35.46
C GLN A 53 0.75 -25.91 -34.46
N ARG A 54 -0.26 -25.02 -34.60
CA ARG A 54 -1.71 -25.25 -34.51
C ARG A 54 -2.39 -25.33 -33.14
N LEU A 55 -3.01 -24.19 -32.81
CA LEU A 55 -4.45 -23.99 -32.62
C LEU A 55 -5.27 -25.28 -32.43
N ASN A 56 -5.82 -25.46 -31.21
CA ASN A 56 -7.12 -26.09 -30.94
C ASN A 56 -7.53 -25.73 -29.49
N THR A 57 -8.43 -24.77 -29.35
CA THR A 57 -9.25 -24.58 -28.14
C THR A 57 -10.54 -25.39 -28.27
N PRO A 58 -10.94 -26.08 -27.20
CA PRO A 58 -12.30 -25.92 -26.67
C PRO A 58 -12.18 -25.53 -25.19
N ASP A 59 -12.75 -24.40 -24.81
CA ASP A 59 -14.09 -24.27 -24.24
C ASP A 59 -14.13 -24.52 -22.73
N LEU A 60 -14.95 -23.69 -22.11
CA LEU A 60 -15.25 -23.46 -20.71
C LEU A 60 -15.25 -24.73 -19.84
N THR A 61 -14.55 -24.75 -18.71
CA THR A 61 -15.06 -25.43 -17.50
C THR A 61 -14.46 -24.85 -16.22
N VAL A 62 -15.31 -24.12 -15.49
CA VAL A 62 -15.19 -23.79 -14.08
C VAL A 62 -15.15 -25.08 -13.25
N PRO A 63 -14.20 -25.31 -12.33
CA PRO A 63 -14.33 -26.40 -11.37
C PRO A 63 -15.31 -25.99 -10.26
N SER A 64 -16.60 -26.18 -10.50
CA SER A 64 -17.62 -26.22 -9.45
C SER A 64 -17.40 -27.47 -8.61
N SER A 65 -16.98 -27.30 -7.36
CA SER A 65 -16.97 -28.41 -6.39
C SER A 65 -18.42 -28.83 -6.08
N PRO A 66 -18.74 -30.13 -6.03
CA PRO A 66 -20.11 -30.59 -5.81
C PRO A 66 -20.52 -30.45 -4.34
N LEU A 67 -21.70 -29.86 -4.11
CA LEU A 67 -22.42 -29.96 -2.84
C LEU A 67 -22.93 -31.41 -2.65
N PRO A 68 -22.85 -31.99 -1.45
CA PRO A 68 -23.58 -33.21 -1.11
C PRO A 68 -25.07 -32.89 -0.81
N PRO A 69 -26.00 -33.79 -1.15
CA PRO A 69 -27.43 -33.56 -0.97
C PRO A 69 -27.91 -33.92 0.44
N GLY A 70 -28.70 -33.02 1.02
CA GLY A 70 -29.75 -33.35 1.99
C GLY A 70 -29.35 -33.41 3.46
N GLU A 71 -29.62 -32.32 4.20
CA GLU A 71 -30.41 -32.41 5.43
C GLU A 71 -31.03 -31.04 5.74
N LEU A 72 -32.36 -30.94 5.56
CA LEU A 72 -33.14 -29.80 6.03
C LEU A 72 -33.24 -29.90 7.56
N SER A 73 -32.91 -28.82 8.27
CA SER A 73 -33.31 -28.64 9.65
C SER A 73 -33.53 -27.16 9.99
N PRO A 74 -34.43 -26.87 10.94
CA PRO A 74 -35.43 -25.83 10.78
C PRO A 74 -34.98 -24.47 11.31
N VAL A 75 -35.60 -23.42 10.77
CA VAL A 75 -35.63 -22.08 11.36
C VAL A 75 -36.25 -22.15 12.76
N SER A 76 -35.51 -21.72 13.77
CA SER A 76 -36.05 -21.18 15.03
C SER A 76 -35.09 -20.13 15.59
N PRO A 77 -35.58 -18.94 15.99
CA PRO A 77 -34.74 -17.86 16.49
C PRO A 77 -34.44 -18.07 17.97
N GLY A 78 -33.15 -18.11 18.34
CA GLY A 78 -32.72 -18.30 19.71
C GLY A 78 -31.26 -17.87 19.88
N LEU A 79 -31.07 -16.89 20.77
CA LEU A 79 -29.79 -16.38 21.26
C LEU A 79 -28.88 -17.53 21.73
N ASN A 80 -27.56 -17.35 21.52
CA ASN A 80 -26.43 -18.14 22.04
C ASN A 80 -25.84 -19.20 21.08
N ARG A 81 -24.95 -18.75 20.19
CA ARG A 81 -23.94 -19.63 19.57
C ARG A 81 -22.54 -19.28 20.07
N PRO A 82 -21.93 -20.06 20.99
CA PRO A 82 -20.50 -20.05 21.15
C PRO A 82 -19.87 -21.08 20.22
N ARG A 83 -18.61 -20.82 19.83
CA ARG A 83 -17.62 -21.80 19.31
C ARG A 83 -17.65 -22.07 17.80
N GLY A 84 -16.96 -21.18 17.10
CA GLY A 84 -16.52 -21.33 15.71
C GLY A 84 -15.56 -20.21 15.29
N SER A 85 -15.78 -19.00 15.84
CA SER A 85 -14.93 -17.81 15.71
C SER A 85 -13.66 -17.84 16.60
N GLY A 86 -13.17 -19.04 16.91
CA GLY A 86 -11.87 -19.23 17.56
C GLY A 86 -10.78 -19.36 16.51
N ARG A 87 -10.96 -20.30 15.57
CA ARG A 87 -9.92 -20.66 14.59
C ARG A 87 -9.57 -19.53 13.63
N ALA A 88 -10.56 -18.82 13.08
CA ALA A 88 -10.31 -17.66 12.24
C ALA A 88 -9.62 -16.55 13.04
N ARG A 89 -10.15 -16.22 14.22
CA ARG A 89 -9.55 -15.23 15.13
C ARG A 89 -8.11 -15.60 15.54
N ASP A 90 -7.84 -16.89 15.77
CA ASP A 90 -6.52 -17.42 16.09
C ASP A 90 -5.57 -17.39 14.89
N LEU A 91 -6.08 -17.60 13.68
CA LEU A 91 -5.32 -17.48 12.44
C LEU A 91 -4.93 -16.02 12.19
N LEU A 92 -5.90 -15.08 12.25
CA LEU A 92 -5.62 -13.65 12.15
C LEU A 92 -4.64 -13.20 13.25
N ARG A 93 -4.79 -13.70 14.47
CA ARG A 93 -3.86 -13.42 15.57
C ARG A 93 -2.43 -13.88 15.28
N LYS A 94 -2.26 -15.01 14.58
CA LYS A 94 -0.95 -15.52 14.14
C LYS A 94 -0.37 -14.68 13.01
N HIS A 95 -1.19 -14.30 12.02
CA HIS A 95 -0.75 -13.48 10.89
C HIS A 95 -0.35 -12.06 11.30
N TYR A 96 -1.08 -11.43 12.21
CA TYR A 96 -0.81 -10.07 12.67
C TYR A 96 0.03 -10.02 13.96
N GLY A 97 0.56 -11.16 14.43
CA GLY A 97 1.38 -11.22 15.65
C GLY A 97 0.65 -10.82 16.94
N LEU A 98 -0.67 -10.64 16.92
CA LEU A 98 -1.48 -10.07 18.02
C LEU A 98 -1.54 -10.97 19.26
N GLY A 99 -1.15 -12.24 19.13
CA GLY A 99 -1.09 -13.21 20.24
C GLY A 99 0.27 -13.29 20.92
N VAL A 100 1.32 -12.88 20.20
CA VAL A 100 2.68 -12.79 20.70
C VAL A 100 2.88 -11.39 21.29
N ALA A 101 2.44 -10.33 20.60
CA ALA A 101 2.54 -8.95 21.07
C ALA A 101 1.84 -8.67 22.42
N ALA A 102 0.75 -9.36 22.79
CA ALA A 102 0.08 -9.15 24.07
C ALA A 102 0.78 -9.83 25.27
N ALA A 103 1.62 -10.85 25.01
CA ALA A 103 2.36 -11.58 26.05
C ALA A 103 3.88 -11.30 26.02
N THR A 104 4.41 -10.79 24.89
CA THR A 104 5.84 -10.52 24.68
C THR A 104 6.14 -9.10 24.18
N GLY A 105 5.12 -8.25 23.96
CA GLY A 105 5.27 -6.87 23.46
C GLY A 105 5.98 -5.88 24.38
N SER A 106 6.58 -6.34 25.49
CA SER A 106 7.33 -5.54 26.44
C SER A 106 8.73 -6.10 26.77
N LEU A 107 9.24 -7.05 25.99
CA LEU A 107 10.58 -7.62 26.19
C LEU A 107 11.43 -7.64 24.90
N LYS A 108 11.19 -6.72 23.96
CA LYS A 108 12.33 -6.32 23.10
C LYS A 108 13.38 -5.80 24.06
N SER A 109 14.56 -6.43 24.07
CA SER A 109 15.64 -6.06 24.97
C SER A 109 15.76 -4.54 24.90
N ARG A 110 15.68 -3.85 26.05
CA ARG A 110 15.99 -2.41 26.12
C ARG A 110 17.49 -2.21 26.29
N ASP A 111 18.26 -3.19 25.84
CA ASP A 111 19.71 -3.17 25.97
C ASP A 111 20.26 -2.14 24.97
N PRO A 112 20.95 -1.09 25.43
CA PRO A 112 21.58 -0.15 24.53
C PRO A 112 22.70 -0.78 23.68
N MET A 113 23.19 -1.98 24.00
CA MET A 113 24.20 -2.69 23.18
C MET A 113 23.62 -3.63 22.11
N ASP A 114 22.31 -3.86 22.11
CA ASP A 114 21.66 -4.75 21.15
C ASP A 114 21.24 -3.97 19.89
N LEU A 115 21.72 -4.39 18.71
CA LEU A 115 21.44 -3.71 17.43
C LEU A 115 19.95 -3.70 17.08
N ASP A 116 19.20 -4.71 17.52
CA ASP A 116 17.75 -4.82 17.26
C ASP A 116 16.90 -4.08 18.31
N SER A 117 17.55 -3.50 19.34
CA SER A 117 16.86 -2.80 20.41
C SER A 117 16.35 -1.43 19.95
N PRO A 118 15.11 -1.05 20.34
CA PRO A 118 14.64 0.32 20.15
C PRO A 118 15.45 1.36 20.96
N ASN A 119 16.26 0.92 21.94
CA ASN A 119 17.08 1.76 22.80
C ASN A 119 18.58 1.71 22.43
N PHE A 120 18.92 1.16 21.26
CA PHE A 120 20.31 1.00 20.81
C PHE A 120 21.09 2.32 20.83
N ASP A 121 22.24 2.33 21.51
CA ASP A 121 23.19 3.45 21.51
C ASP A 121 24.39 3.10 20.62
N ALA A 122 24.34 3.61 19.38
CA ALA A 122 25.38 3.38 18.38
C ALA A 122 26.77 3.85 18.83
N LYS A 123 26.85 4.93 19.62
CA LYS A 123 28.13 5.48 20.06
C LYS A 123 28.77 4.57 21.10
N ALA A 124 28.01 4.18 22.12
CA ALA A 124 28.50 3.29 23.17
C ALA A 124 28.87 1.91 22.62
N TYR A 125 28.08 1.37 21.67
CA TYR A 125 28.40 0.11 21.00
C TYR A 125 29.68 0.20 20.16
N TYR A 126 29.87 1.29 19.42
CA TYR A 126 31.07 1.52 18.65
C TYR A 126 32.33 1.68 19.53
N GLU A 127 32.25 2.47 20.60
CA GLU A 127 33.35 2.65 21.55
C GLU A 127 33.73 1.33 22.22
N HIS A 128 32.75 0.52 22.60
CA HIS A 128 33.00 -0.83 23.10
C HIS A 128 33.68 -1.69 22.01
N LEU A 129 33.15 -1.71 20.79
CA LEU A 129 33.66 -2.55 19.71
C LEU A 129 35.13 -2.22 19.35
N ILE A 130 35.50 -0.93 19.25
CA ILE A 130 36.87 -0.54 18.91
C ILE A 130 37.87 -0.79 20.04
N THR A 131 37.41 -0.82 21.29
CA THR A 131 38.27 -1.08 22.45
C THR A 131 38.44 -2.57 22.75
N THR A 132 37.45 -3.41 22.41
CA THR A 132 37.48 -4.84 22.72
C THR A 132 37.83 -5.74 21.53
N ALA A 133 37.54 -5.34 20.29
CA ALA A 133 37.75 -6.18 19.11
C ALA A 133 39.10 -5.93 18.44
N THR A 134 39.63 -6.98 17.80
CA THR A 134 40.84 -6.88 16.98
C THR A 134 40.51 -6.35 15.57
N LEU A 135 41.51 -5.82 14.87
CA LEU A 135 41.33 -5.28 13.51
C LEU A 135 40.67 -6.27 12.52
N PRO A 136 41.04 -7.57 12.48
CA PRO A 136 40.38 -8.53 11.61
C PRO A 136 38.90 -8.75 11.94
N GLU A 137 38.55 -8.74 13.24
CA GLU A 137 37.16 -8.86 13.69
C GLU A 137 36.36 -7.62 13.30
N LEU A 138 36.97 -6.43 13.39
CA LEU A 138 36.33 -5.18 12.99
C LEU A 138 36.03 -5.17 11.47
N LEU A 139 36.99 -5.58 10.64
CA LEU A 139 36.79 -5.70 9.19
C LEU A 139 35.72 -6.75 8.84
N LYS A 140 35.68 -7.87 9.57
CA LYS A 140 34.63 -8.87 9.39
C LYS A 140 33.25 -8.28 9.73
N LYS A 141 33.15 -7.57 10.87
CA LYS A 141 31.89 -6.96 11.32
C LYS A 141 31.42 -5.87 10.37
N GLU A 142 32.33 -5.06 9.82
CA GLU A 142 32.02 -4.09 8.77
C GLU A 142 31.38 -4.76 7.55
N ASN A 143 32.01 -5.81 7.03
CA ASN A 143 31.50 -6.54 5.86
C ASN A 143 30.13 -7.17 6.13
N GLU A 144 29.94 -7.74 7.33
CA GLU A 144 28.66 -8.30 7.77
C GLU A 144 27.55 -7.24 7.78
N LEU A 145 27.80 -6.09 8.42
CA LEU A 145 26.84 -4.99 8.47
C LEU A 145 26.54 -4.42 7.07
N MET A 146 27.56 -4.33 6.21
CA MET A 146 27.36 -3.86 4.83
C MET A 146 26.49 -4.82 4.00
N LEU A 147 26.59 -6.13 4.23
CA LEU A 147 25.71 -7.12 3.60
C LEU A 147 24.30 -7.03 4.17
N GLU A 148 24.17 -6.92 5.48
CA GLU A 148 22.89 -6.80 6.17
C GLU A 148 22.12 -5.54 5.74
N ILE A 149 22.79 -4.39 5.63
CA ILE A 149 22.19 -3.14 5.13
C ILE A 149 21.61 -3.34 3.72
N LYS A 150 22.35 -4.00 2.82
CA LYS A 150 21.89 -4.26 1.45
C LYS A 150 20.71 -5.23 1.43
N GLN A 151 20.76 -6.26 2.26
CA GLN A 151 19.68 -7.25 2.39
C GLN A 151 18.40 -6.58 2.91
N LEU A 152 18.50 -5.80 4.00
CA LEU A 152 17.38 -5.07 4.58
C LEU A 152 16.78 -4.05 3.61
N ASP A 153 17.58 -3.36 2.81
CA ASP A 153 17.05 -2.46 1.78
C ASP A 153 16.31 -3.24 0.66
N GLY A 154 16.84 -4.40 0.26
CA GLY A 154 16.17 -5.31 -0.67
C GLY A 154 14.81 -5.80 -0.13
N GLU A 155 14.76 -6.21 1.14
CA GLU A 155 13.55 -6.62 1.82
C GLU A 155 12.54 -5.47 1.94
N ARG A 156 13.00 -4.28 2.34
CA ARG A 156 12.18 -3.06 2.38
C ARG A 156 11.58 -2.77 1.01
N GLN A 157 12.39 -2.82 -0.05
CA GLN A 157 11.92 -2.55 -1.41
C GLN A 157 10.92 -3.60 -1.89
N SER A 158 11.16 -4.88 -1.60
CA SER A 158 10.24 -5.99 -1.91
C SER A 158 8.90 -5.81 -1.20
N LEU A 159 8.91 -5.47 0.10
CA LEU A 159 7.68 -5.22 0.86
C LEU A 159 6.88 -4.06 0.29
N VAL A 160 7.54 -2.93 0.00
CA VAL A 160 6.92 -1.75 -0.62
C VAL A 160 6.32 -2.11 -1.96
N TYR A 161 7.05 -2.85 -2.80
CA TYR A 161 6.55 -3.30 -4.11
C TYR A 161 5.32 -4.18 -3.98
N ASN A 162 5.38 -5.22 -3.14
CA ASN A 162 4.26 -6.15 -2.95
C ASN A 162 3.02 -5.41 -2.45
N HIS A 163 3.17 -4.55 -1.44
CA HIS A 163 2.04 -3.80 -0.90
C HIS A 163 1.45 -2.83 -1.92
N HIS A 164 2.28 -2.09 -2.66
CA HIS A 164 1.76 -1.20 -3.71
C HIS A 164 1.10 -1.98 -4.84
N HIS A 165 1.66 -3.11 -5.24
CA HIS A 165 1.09 -3.96 -6.28
C HIS A 165 -0.29 -4.52 -5.85
N GLU A 166 -0.41 -4.99 -4.61
CA GLU A 166 -1.67 -5.46 -4.04
C GLU A 166 -2.71 -4.35 -3.91
N LEU A 167 -2.31 -3.14 -3.49
CA LEU A 167 -3.22 -1.99 -3.41
C LEU A 167 -3.75 -1.58 -4.77
N ILE A 168 -2.89 -1.59 -5.80
CA ILE A 168 -3.29 -1.30 -7.17
C ILE A 168 -4.28 -2.38 -7.65
N ALA A 169 -3.95 -3.66 -7.48
CA ALA A 169 -4.83 -4.76 -7.88
C ALA A 169 -6.19 -4.74 -7.16
N ALA A 170 -6.20 -4.38 -5.86
CA ALA A 170 -7.44 -4.21 -5.10
C ALA A 170 -8.25 -3.01 -5.62
N SER A 171 -7.59 -1.89 -5.93
CA SER A 171 -8.23 -0.71 -6.54
C SER A 171 -8.86 -1.05 -7.88
N ASP A 172 -8.16 -1.80 -8.74
CA ASP A 172 -8.67 -2.25 -10.04
C ASP A 172 -9.88 -3.17 -9.86
N THR A 173 -9.84 -4.06 -8.86
CA THR A 173 -10.96 -4.93 -8.52
C THR A 173 -12.18 -4.11 -8.06
N ILE A 174 -11.98 -3.10 -7.20
CA ILE A 174 -13.05 -2.20 -6.75
C ILE A 174 -13.63 -1.43 -7.94
N HIS A 175 -12.79 -0.95 -8.86
CA HIS A 175 -13.24 -0.26 -10.05
C HIS A 175 -14.08 -1.18 -10.95
N ALA A 176 -13.61 -2.40 -11.22
CA ALA A 176 -14.35 -3.38 -12.01
C ALA A 176 -15.66 -3.82 -11.32
N MET A 177 -15.70 -3.88 -9.99
CA MET A 177 -16.94 -4.13 -9.24
C MET A 177 -17.92 -2.97 -9.38
N LYS A 178 -17.44 -1.73 -9.29
CA LYS A 178 -18.26 -0.52 -9.47
C LYS A 178 -18.88 -0.48 -10.86
N THR A 179 -18.09 -0.67 -11.92
CA THR A 179 -18.62 -0.67 -13.30
C THR A 179 -19.68 -1.75 -13.51
N ARG A 180 -19.48 -2.95 -12.95
CA ARG A 180 -20.49 -4.03 -13.01
C ARG A 180 -21.78 -3.70 -12.25
N ALA A 181 -21.67 -3.02 -11.10
CA ALA A 181 -22.84 -2.58 -10.35
C ALA A 181 -23.62 -1.52 -11.13
N GLU A 182 -22.93 -0.56 -11.76
CA GLU A 182 -23.54 0.46 -12.62
C GLU A 182 -24.23 -0.16 -13.85
N SER A 183 -23.63 -1.17 -14.50
CA SER A 183 -24.29 -1.86 -15.62
C SER A 183 -25.55 -2.62 -15.18
N LEU A 184 -25.55 -3.19 -13.97
CA LEU A 184 -26.70 -3.92 -13.44
C LEU A 184 -27.87 -2.97 -13.18
N ASP A 185 -27.61 -1.75 -12.69
CA ASP A 185 -28.64 -0.73 -12.46
C ASP A 185 -29.38 -0.39 -13.77
N VAL A 186 -28.61 -0.18 -14.85
CA VAL A 186 -29.15 0.06 -16.19
C VAL A 186 -29.99 -1.12 -16.70
N ASP A 187 -29.59 -2.36 -16.40
CA ASP A 187 -30.35 -3.54 -16.81
C ASP A 187 -31.63 -3.73 -15.97
N LEU A 188 -31.63 -3.35 -14.69
CA LEU A 188 -32.84 -3.33 -13.86
C LEU A 188 -33.83 -2.27 -14.35
N ASP A 189 -33.36 -1.09 -14.75
CA ASP A 189 -34.22 -0.04 -15.35
C ASP A 189 -34.91 -0.54 -16.63
N LYS A 190 -34.18 -1.24 -17.51
CA LYS A 190 -34.76 -1.86 -18.71
C LYS A 190 -35.82 -2.90 -18.34
N LEU A 191 -35.54 -3.74 -17.33
CA LEU A 191 -36.48 -4.76 -16.86
C LEU A 191 -37.75 -4.13 -16.29
N MET A 192 -37.63 -3.03 -15.53
CA MET A 192 -38.78 -2.29 -15.00
C MET A 192 -39.63 -1.68 -16.12
N SER A 193 -39.00 -1.09 -17.14
CA SER A 193 -39.70 -0.59 -18.33
C SER A 193 -40.48 -1.70 -19.03
N ALA A 194 -39.86 -2.86 -19.26
CA ALA A 194 -40.51 -4.01 -19.89
C ALA A 194 -41.70 -4.52 -19.06
N PHE A 195 -41.58 -4.62 -17.74
CA PHE A 195 -42.70 -4.99 -16.88
C PHE A 195 -43.83 -3.95 -16.90
N SER A 196 -43.51 -2.66 -16.97
CA SER A 196 -44.51 -1.60 -17.11
C SER A 196 -45.27 -1.71 -18.43
N GLU A 197 -44.57 -2.04 -19.53
CA GLU A 197 -45.20 -2.28 -20.83
C GLU A 197 -46.10 -3.51 -20.80
N ILE A 198 -45.63 -4.63 -20.26
CA ILE A 198 -46.42 -5.85 -20.08
C ILE A 198 -47.66 -5.56 -19.25
N SER A 199 -47.51 -4.84 -18.13
CA SER A 199 -48.63 -4.47 -17.27
C SER A 199 -49.64 -3.60 -18.03
N ARG A 200 -49.19 -2.63 -18.84
CA ARG A 200 -50.06 -1.79 -19.67
C ARG A 200 -50.82 -2.61 -20.71
N LEU A 201 -50.12 -3.44 -21.48
CA LEU A 201 -50.69 -4.33 -22.51
C LEU A 201 -51.68 -5.32 -21.90
N SER A 202 -51.37 -5.89 -20.74
CA SER A 202 -52.28 -6.80 -20.03
C SER A 202 -53.58 -6.11 -19.57
N ALA A 203 -53.49 -4.86 -19.13
CA ALA A 203 -54.67 -4.07 -18.77
C ALA A 203 -55.52 -3.71 -19.99
N GLU A 204 -54.89 -3.40 -21.13
CA GLU A 204 -55.59 -3.14 -22.40
C GLU A 204 -56.34 -4.37 -22.91
N VAL A 205 -55.70 -5.55 -22.89
CA VAL A 205 -56.34 -6.81 -23.28
C VAL A 205 -57.47 -7.21 -22.32
N ALA A 206 -57.34 -6.93 -21.02
CA ALA A 206 -58.38 -7.22 -20.04
C ALA A 206 -59.63 -6.35 -20.19
N VAL A 207 -59.56 -5.23 -20.91
CA VAL A 207 -60.66 -4.26 -21.08
C VAL A 207 -61.49 -4.54 -22.33
N GLU A 208 -61.03 -5.35 -23.29
CA GLU A 208 -61.84 -5.83 -24.43
C GLU A 208 -62.97 -6.77 -23.92
N PRO A 209 -64.23 -6.31 -23.82
CA PRO A 209 -65.34 -7.14 -23.43
C PRO A 209 -65.81 -7.89 -24.67
N HIS A 210 -65.89 -9.21 -24.54
CA HIS A 210 -66.52 -10.08 -25.52
C HIS A 210 -68.02 -9.74 -25.60
N ASP A 211 -68.41 -8.95 -26.62
CA ASP A 211 -69.79 -8.89 -27.12
C ASP A 211 -70.17 -10.22 -27.82
#